data_AF-A0A518K1U4-F1
#
_entry.id   AF-A0A518K1U4-F1
#
_cell.length_a   1.000
_cell.length_b   1.000
_cell.length_c   1.000
_cell.angle_alpha   90.00
_cell.angle_beta   90.00
_cell.angle_gamma   90.00
#
_symmetry.space_group_name_H-M   'P 1'
#
loop_
_entity.id
_entity.type
_entity.pdbx_description
1 polymer ?
#
loop_
_entity_poly.entity_id
_entity_poly.type
_entity_poly.pdbx_seq_one_letter_code
_entity_poly.pdbx_strand_id
1 'polypeptide(L)'
;MIDAQTLTPAELNQLGLVIAERLAKQPLLVDSVDLAPLLSVSVETVKRYTAKGQIPCVRIGRRVLYQPEAVIDALAQACSNERGDADE
;
A
#
# COMPACT_ATOMS: atom_id res chain seq x y z
N MET A 1 8.39 -25.44 35.43
CA MET A 1 6.95 -25.47 35.12
C MET A 1 6.63 -24.18 34.41
N ILE A 2 6.17 -24.24 33.16
CA ILE A 2 5.74 -23.06 32.41
C ILE A 2 4.21 -23.05 32.57
N ASP A 3 3.69 -22.12 33.36
CA ASP A 3 2.25 -21.94 33.52
C ASP A 3 1.65 -21.55 32.17
N ALA A 4 0.82 -22.42 31.59
CA ALA A 4 -0.01 -22.09 30.46
C ALA A 4 -1.13 -21.18 30.98
N GLN A 5 -0.92 -19.87 30.92
CA GLN A 5 -2.00 -18.91 31.16
C GLN A 5 -3.09 -19.15 30.11
N THR A 6 -4.23 -19.67 30.57
CA THR A 6 -5.45 -19.79 29.77
C THR A 6 -5.95 -18.37 29.50
N LEU A 7 -5.68 -17.82 28.32
CA LEU A 7 -6.25 -16.53 27.93
C LEU A 7 -7.78 -16.61 28.02
N THR A 8 -8.37 -15.65 28.73
CA THR A 8 -9.82 -15.51 28.74
C THR A 8 -10.32 -15.02 27.37
N PRO A 9 -11.56 -15.34 26.98
CA PRO A 9 -12.14 -14.82 25.73
C PRO A 9 -12.14 -13.29 25.65
N ALA A 10 -12.24 -12.60 26.79
CA ALA A 10 -12.21 -11.14 26.87
C ALA A 10 -10.82 -10.58 26.54
N GLU A 11 -9.75 -11.19 27.06
CA GLU A 11 -8.37 -10.82 26.74
C GLU A 11 -8.04 -11.10 25.27
N LEU A 12 -8.53 -12.22 24.72
CA LEU A 12 -8.40 -12.51 23.29
C LEU A 12 -9.06 -11.43 22.43
N ASN A 13 -10.26 -10.98 22.82
CA ASN A 13 -10.96 -9.91 22.10
C ASN A 13 -10.22 -8.56 22.21
N GLN A 14 -9.70 -8.22 23.39
CA GLN A 14 -8.88 -7.02 23.58
C GLN A 14 -7.61 -7.04 22.72
N LEU A 15 -6.92 -8.18 22.64
CA LEU A 15 -5.78 -8.35 21.75
C LEU A 15 -6.18 -8.18 20.28
N GLY A 16 -7.32 -8.73 19.88
CA GLY A 16 -7.87 -8.57 18.54
C GLY A 16 -8.06 -7.11 18.15
N LEU A 17 -8.62 -6.29 19.03
CA LEU A 17 -8.82 -4.85 18.81
C LEU A 17 -7.49 -4.11 18.61
N VAL A 18 -6.49 -4.37 19.46
CA VAL A 18 -5.17 -3.74 19.37
C VAL A 18 -4.46 -4.12 18.06
N ILE A 19 -4.55 -5.38 17.65
CA ILE A 19 -3.97 -5.86 16.39
C ILE A 19 -4.66 -5.19 15.20
N ALA A 20 -5.99 -5.13 15.19
CA ALA A 20 -6.76 -4.48 14.13
C ALA A 20 -6.38 -3.00 13.98
N GLU A 21 -6.27 -2.27 15.10
CA GLU A 21 -5.87 -0.86 15.11
C GLU A 21 -4.45 -0.66 14.55
N ARG A 22 -3.51 -1.55 14.93
CA ARG A 22 -2.13 -1.49 14.42
C ARG A 22 -2.05 -1.81 12.93
N LEU A 23 -2.78 -2.82 12.46
CA LEU A 23 -2.82 -3.19 11.04
C LEU A 23 -3.45 -2.07 10.21
N ALA A 24 -4.51 -1.42 10.70
CA ALA A 24 -5.11 -0.26 10.03
C ALA A 24 -4.13 0.92 9.87
N LYS A 25 -3.16 1.04 10.79
CA LYS A 25 -2.15 2.11 10.77
C LYS A 25 -0.88 1.75 9.98
N GLN A 26 -0.69 0.49 9.61
CA GLN A 26 0.48 0.08 8.85
C GLN A 26 0.21 0.21 7.35
N PRO A 27 1.04 0.96 6.61
CA PRO A 27 0.86 1.06 5.18
C PRO A 27 1.14 -0.30 4.53
N LEU A 28 0.13 -0.85 3.86
CA LEU A 28 0.26 -2.09 3.10
C LEU A 28 1.28 -1.87 1.98
N LEU A 29 2.42 -2.57 2.06
CA LEU A 29 3.44 -2.56 1.03
C LEU A 29 3.30 -3.82 0.18
N VAL A 30 2.99 -3.63 -1.09
CA VAL A 30 2.84 -4.70 -2.09
C VAL A 30 3.93 -4.60 -3.14
N ASP A 31 4.26 -5.70 -3.81
CA ASP A 31 5.20 -5.66 -4.93
C ASP A 31 4.49 -5.33 -6.26
N SER A 32 5.24 -5.33 -7.36
CA SER A 32 4.68 -5.03 -8.69
C SER A 32 3.72 -6.11 -9.23
N VAL A 33 3.87 -7.36 -8.77
CA VAL A 33 3.02 -8.49 -9.17
C VAL A 33 1.65 -8.34 -8.51
N ASP A 34 1.65 -7.95 -7.24
CA ASP A 34 0.43 -7.73 -6.45
C ASP A 34 -0.25 -6.39 -6.80
N LEU A 35 0.51 -5.34 -7.14
CA LEU A 35 -0.07 -4.04 -7.52
C LEU A 35 -0.76 -4.05 -8.89
N ALA A 36 -0.22 -4.80 -9.86
CA ALA A 36 -0.74 -4.86 -11.22
C ALA A 36 -2.25 -5.20 -11.31
N PRO A 37 -2.76 -6.26 -10.64
CA PRO A 37 -4.19 -6.56 -10.66
C PRO A 37 -5.02 -5.49 -9.96
N LEU A 38 -4.52 -4.86 -8.89
CA LEU A 38 -5.24 -3.77 -8.19
C LEU A 38 -5.49 -2.57 -9.09
N LEU A 39 -4.52 -2.25 -9.95
CA LEU A 39 -4.63 -1.16 -10.93
C LEU A 39 -5.23 -1.61 -12.27
N SER A 40 -5.56 -2.89 -12.43
CA SER A 40 -6.02 -3.48 -13.70
C SER A 40 -5.07 -3.23 -14.88
N VAL A 41 -3.75 -3.30 -14.65
CA VAL A 41 -2.71 -3.14 -15.68
C VAL A 41 -1.70 -4.29 -15.64
N SER A 42 -0.80 -4.33 -16.62
CA SER A 42 0.30 -5.31 -16.62
C SER A 42 1.42 -4.91 -15.64
N VAL A 43 2.15 -5.90 -15.11
CA VAL A 43 3.35 -5.68 -14.29
C VAL A 43 4.38 -4.79 -15.02
N GLU A 44 4.51 -4.96 -16.33
CA GLU A 44 5.40 -4.13 -17.14
C GLU A 44 4.96 -2.66 -17.19
N THR A 45 3.65 -2.42 -17.19
CA THR A 45 3.09 -1.06 -17.10
C THR A 45 3.42 -0.43 -15.74
N VAL A 46 3.28 -1.19 -14.65
CA VAL A 46 3.69 -0.73 -13.31
C VAL A 46 5.17 -0.34 -13.31
N LYS A 47 6.06 -1.22 -13.79
CA LYS A 47 7.50 -0.94 -13.87
C LYS A 47 7.81 0.29 -14.72
N ARG A 48 7.12 0.46 -15.85
CA ARG A 48 7.26 1.63 -16.72
C ARG A 48 6.85 2.92 -16.00
N TYR A 49 5.72 2.92 -15.28
CA TYR A 49 5.28 4.08 -14.51
C TYR A 49 6.25 4.40 -13.38
N THR A 50 6.77 3.39 -12.69
CA THR A 50 7.83 3.55 -11.68
C THR A 50 9.11 4.14 -12.29
N ALA A 51 9.56 3.64 -13.44
CA ALA A 51 10.76 4.13 -14.10
C ALA A 51 10.61 5.59 -14.58
N LYS A 52 9.40 5.99 -14.97
CA LYS A 52 9.06 7.37 -15.33
C LYS A 52 8.80 8.28 -14.12
N GLY A 53 8.81 7.75 -12.90
CA GLY A 53 8.49 8.50 -11.69
C GLY A 53 7.02 8.92 -11.56
N GLN A 54 6.12 8.29 -12.32
CA GLN A 54 4.68 8.62 -12.35
C GLN A 54 3.91 8.06 -11.15
N ILE A 55 4.45 7.02 -10.49
CA ILE A 55 3.86 6.43 -9.29
C ILE A 55 4.89 6.37 -8.17
N PRO A 56 4.49 6.64 -6.92
CA PRO A 56 5.38 6.55 -5.77
C PRO A 56 5.80 5.10 -5.52
N CYS A 57 7.08 4.90 -5.18
CA CYS A 57 7.61 3.60 -4.82
C CYS A 57 8.53 3.69 -3.61
N VAL A 58 8.55 2.64 -2.79
CA VAL A 58 9.43 2.48 -1.63
C VAL A 58 10.48 1.44 -1.98
N ARG A 59 11.76 1.81 -1.92
CA ARG A 59 12.87 0.89 -2.15
C ARG A 59 13.39 0.37 -0.82
N ILE A 60 13.31 -0.94 -0.60
CA ILE A 60 13.86 -1.62 0.59
C ILE A 60 14.92 -2.61 0.12
N GLY A 61 16.18 -2.20 0.23
CA GLY A 61 17.31 -2.94 -0.33
C GLY A 61 17.17 -3.10 -1.85
N ARG A 62 17.09 -4.34 -2.33
CA ARG A 62 16.90 -4.66 -3.76
C ARG A 62 15.44 -4.72 -4.19
N ARG A 63 14.50 -4.64 -3.25
CA ARG A 63 13.06 -4.76 -3.53
C ARG A 63 12.45 -3.38 -3.76
N VAL A 64 11.52 -3.32 -4.71
CA VAL A 64 10.66 -2.16 -4.94
C VAL A 64 9.26 -2.54 -4.52
N LEU A 65 8.71 -1.79 -3.57
CA LEU A 65 7.38 -1.98 -3.02
C LEU A 65 6.56 -0.72 -3.23
N TYR A 66 5.25 -0.88 -3.13
CA TYR A 66 4.26 0.15 -3.42
C TYR A 66 3.22 0.19 -2.32
N GLN A 67 2.76 1.38 -2.01
CA GLN A 67 1.57 1.58 -1.18
C GLN A 67 0.39 1.80 -2.13
N PRO A 68 -0.58 0.87 -2.24
CA PRO A 68 -1.67 0.98 -3.22
C PRO A 68 -2.41 2.30 -3.15
N GLU A 69 -2.80 2.74 -1.96
CA GLU A 69 -3.49 4.03 -1.73
C GLU A 69 -2.69 5.21 -2.28
N ALA A 70 -1.41 5.31 -1.93
CA ALA A 70 -0.56 6.40 -2.40
C ALA A 70 -0.36 6.40 -3.92
N VAL A 71 -0.38 5.21 -4.55
CA VAL A 71 -0.32 5.09 -6.01
C VAL A 71 -1.62 5.55 -6.65
N ILE A 72 -2.77 5.16 -6.10
CA ILE A 72 -4.09 5.59 -6.58
C ILE A 72 -4.22 7.11 -6.48
N ASP A 73 -3.84 7.69 -5.34
CA ASP A 73 -3.85 9.14 -5.12
C ASP A 73 -2.97 9.88 -6.13
N ALA A 74 -1.74 9.41 -6.37
CA ALA A 74 -0.84 10.01 -7.34
C ALA A 74 -1.40 9.96 -8.77
N LEU A 75 -2.02 8.83 -9.16
CA LEU A 75 -2.66 8.69 -10.47
C LEU A 75 -3.91 9.57 -10.60
N ALA A 76 -4.71 9.69 -9.54
CA ALA A 76 -5.89 10.56 -9.51
C ALA A 76 -5.50 12.05 -9.65
N GLN A 77 -4.41 12.46 -8.99
CA GLN A 77 -3.85 13.81 -9.12
C GLN A 77 -3.32 14.07 -10.54
N ALA A 78 -2.59 13.13 -11.12
CA ALA A 78 -2.06 13.25 -12.47
C ALA A 78 -3.18 13.44 -13.51
N CYS A 79 -4.27 12.66 -13.42
CA CYS A 79 -5.44 12.80 -14.29
C CYS A 79 -6.15 14.15 -14.14
N SER A 80 -6.13 14.74 -12.94
CA SER A 80 -6.78 16.03 -12.68
C SER A 80 -5.98 17.22 -13.22
N ASN A 81 -4.65 17.10 -13.28
CA ASN A 81 -3.77 18.20 -13.69
C ASN A 81 -3.77 18.46 -15.21
N GLU A 82 -4.08 17.45 -16.03
CA GLU A 82 -4.15 17.60 -17.50
C GLU A 82 -5.35 18.45 -17.99
N ARG A 83 -6.14 19.01 -17.07
CA ARG A 83 -7.28 19.89 -17.36
C ARG A 83 -7.04 21.37 -17.04
N GLY A 84 -5.84 21.73 -16.56
CA GLY A 84 -5.52 23.06 -16.04
C GLY A 84 -4.48 23.90 -16.80
N ASP A 85 -3.75 23.35 -17.78
CA ASP A 85 -2.72 24.09 -18.51
C ASP A 85 -3.25 24.58 -19.88
N ALA A 86 -4.01 25.68 -19.82
CA ALA A 86 -4.30 26.53 -20.96
C ALA A 86 -4.49 27.97 -20.47
N ASP A 87 -3.43 28.59 -19.94
CA ASP A 87 -3.27 30.06 -19.88
C ASP A 87 -1.91 30.41 -19.21
N GLU A 88 -0.89 30.66 -20.03
CA GLU A 88 0.06 31.79 -19.88
C GLU A 88 0.69 32.16 -21.23
#